data_AF-A0A2R5EV95-F1
#
_entry.id   AF-A0A2R5EV95-F1
#
_cell.length_a   1.000
_cell.length_b   1.000
_cell.length_c   1.000
_cell.angle_alpha   90.00
_cell.angle_beta   90.00
_cell.angle_gamma   90.00
#
_symmetry.space_group_name_H-M   'P 1'
#
loop_
_entity.id
_entity.type
_entity.pdbx_description
1 polymer ?
#
loop_
_entity_poly.entity_id
_entity_poly.type
_entity_poly.pdbx_seq_one_letter_code
_entity_poly.pdbx_strand_id
1 'polypeptide(L)'
;MNKYKRFIQNQYEKAKSTASGFISSRSEEQEKGTIELNPQYYVELKAIADLQSTNVQAIANEIIVQYLVSVNAQNESTPISVDQKEDNPLLYLDGICKREE
;
A
#
# COMPACT_ATOMS: atom_id res chain seq x y z
N MET A 1 15.03 -47.63 13.25
CA MET A 1 15.54 -46.26 12.99
C MET A 1 15.07 -45.60 11.68
N ASN A 2 14.24 -46.25 10.83
CA ASN A 2 13.85 -45.70 9.51
C ASN A 2 12.55 -44.87 9.47
N LYS A 3 11.65 -45.02 10.45
CA LYS A 3 10.36 -44.31 10.45
C LYS A 3 10.51 -42.82 10.79
N TYR A 4 11.39 -42.49 11.73
CA TYR A 4 11.65 -41.11 12.15
C TYR A 4 12.34 -40.30 11.04
N LYS A 5 13.34 -40.89 10.37
CA LYS A 5 14.00 -40.26 9.21
C LYS A 5 13.01 -39.95 8.09
N ARG A 6 12.08 -40.87 7.80
CA ARG A 6 11.02 -40.67 6.81
C ARG A 6 10.01 -39.60 7.24
N PHE A 7 9.71 -39.48 8.53
CA PHE A 7 8.83 -38.44 9.05
C PHE A 7 9.45 -37.05 8.89
N ILE A 8 10.70 -36.87 9.30
CA ILE A 8 11.41 -35.57 9.17
C ILE A 8 11.51 -35.15 7.70
N GLN A 9 11.81 -36.09 6.80
CA GLN A 9 11.88 -35.82 5.37
C GLN A 9 10.52 -35.41 4.78
N ASN A 10 9.43 -36.05 5.22
CA ASN A 10 8.08 -35.64 4.82
C ASN A 10 7.71 -34.24 5.34
N GLN A 11 8.13 -33.86 6.56
CA GLN A 11 7.86 -32.51 7.07
C GLN A 11 8.67 -31.45 6.32
N TYR A 12 9.92 -31.77 5.97
CA TYR A 12 10.76 -30.89 5.16
C TYR A 12 10.17 -30.65 3.76
N GLU A 13 9.73 -31.71 3.08
CA GLU A 13 9.09 -31.58 1.76
C GLU A 13 7.76 -30.82 1.84
N LYS A 14 6.96 -31.03 2.89
CA LYS A 14 5.74 -30.24 3.13
C LYS A 14 6.06 -28.76 3.34
N ALA A 15 7.04 -28.43 4.19
CA ALA A 15 7.44 -27.05 4.44
C ALA A 15 7.99 -26.38 3.17
N LYS A 16 8.79 -27.11 2.38
CA LYS A 16 9.30 -26.63 1.09
C LYS A 16 8.18 -26.37 0.10
N SER A 17 7.21 -27.27 -0.02
CA SER A 17 6.06 -27.11 -0.92
C SER A 17 5.17 -25.94 -0.51
N THR A 18 4.91 -25.76 0.79
CA THR A 18 4.14 -24.62 1.31
C THR A 18 4.88 -23.30 1.11
N ALA A 19 6.18 -23.24 1.40
CA ALA A 19 7.00 -22.04 1.19
C ALA A 19 7.09 -21.67 -0.29
N SER A 20 7.29 -22.65 -1.18
CA SER A 20 7.28 -22.41 -2.62
C SER A 20 5.92 -21.91 -3.11
N GLY A 21 4.81 -22.42 -2.58
CA GLY A 21 3.47 -21.90 -2.86
C GLY A 21 3.30 -20.44 -2.43
N PHE A 22 3.82 -20.08 -1.26
CA PHE A 22 3.75 -18.72 -0.70
C PHE A 22 4.65 -17.72 -1.43
N ILE A 23 5.78 -18.17 -1.98
CA ILE A 23 6.68 -17.34 -2.80
C ILE A 23 6.14 -17.24 -4.23
N SER A 24 5.54 -18.31 -4.76
CA SER A 24 4.97 -18.33 -6.12
C SER A 24 3.73 -17.45 -6.25
N SER A 25 2.96 -17.24 -5.19
CA SER A 25 1.85 -16.28 -5.19
C SER A 25 2.30 -14.82 -5.16
N ARG A 26 3.59 -14.54 -4.95
CA ARG A 26 4.14 -13.18 -4.96
C ARG A 26 4.66 -12.74 -6.33
N SER A 27 4.64 -13.63 -7.32
CA SER A 27 4.67 -13.22 -8.73
C SER A 27 3.28 -12.75 -9.15
N GLU A 28 2.71 -11.83 -8.39
CA GLU A 28 1.67 -10.96 -8.90
C GLU A 28 2.33 -10.23 -10.08
N GLU A 29 1.98 -10.65 -11.30
CA GLU A 29 2.04 -9.77 -12.45
C GLU A 29 1.53 -8.43 -11.94
N GLN A 30 2.41 -7.43 -11.83
CA GLN A 30 2.03 -6.08 -11.42
C GLN A 30 0.81 -5.72 -12.25
N GLU A 31 -0.37 -5.77 -11.62
CA GLU A 31 -1.61 -5.42 -12.29
C GLU A 31 -1.39 -4.00 -12.77
N LYS A 32 -1.21 -3.85 -14.09
CA LYS A 32 -1.09 -2.55 -14.71
C LYS A 32 -2.47 -1.92 -14.59
N GLY A 33 -2.71 -1.26 -13.47
CA GLY A 33 -3.90 -0.47 -13.23
C GLY A 33 -4.04 0.50 -14.39
N THR A 34 -5.16 0.41 -15.09
CA THR A 34 -5.51 1.37 -16.14
C THR A 34 -6.38 2.45 -15.51
N ILE A 35 -6.07 3.71 -15.83
CA ILE A 35 -6.85 4.86 -15.37
C ILE A 35 -7.48 5.48 -16.61
N GLU A 36 -8.80 5.57 -16.63
CA GLU A 36 -9.52 6.29 -17.67
C GLU A 36 -9.47 7.79 -17.37
N LEU A 37 -8.97 8.56 -18.35
CA LEU A 37 -8.87 10.00 -18.25
C LEU A 37 -9.84 10.65 -19.24
N ASN A 38 -10.44 11.76 -18.83
CA ASN A 38 -11.18 12.60 -19.77
C ASN A 38 -10.23 13.06 -20.89
N PRO A 39 -10.63 12.97 -22.17
CA PRO A 39 -9.80 13.37 -23.30
C PRO A 39 -9.22 14.79 -23.20
N GLN A 40 -9.97 15.74 -22.62
CA GLN A 40 -9.50 17.12 -22.45
C GLN A 40 -8.31 17.18 -21.48
N TYR A 41 -8.41 16.52 -20.32
CA TYR A 41 -7.34 16.48 -19.33
C TYR A 41 -6.13 15.68 -19.81
N TYR A 42 -6.34 14.66 -20.65
CA TYR A 42 -5.24 13.94 -21.27
C TYR A 42 -4.38 14.87 -22.16
N VAL A 43 -5.00 15.76 -22.93
CA VAL A 43 -4.27 16.71 -23.78
C VAL A 43 -3.44 17.68 -22.93
N GLU A 44 -4.00 18.18 -21.84
CA GLU A 44 -3.29 19.06 -20.91
C GLU A 44 -2.11 18.35 -20.23
N LEU A 45 -2.33 17.15 -19.69
CA LEU A 45 -1.27 16.34 -19.08
C LEU A 45 -0.17 16.00 -20.08
N LYS A 46 -0.54 15.74 -21.34
CA LYS A 46 0.42 15.49 -22.41
C LYS A 46 1.28 16.71 -22.73
N ALA A 47 0.70 17.90 -22.80
CA ALA A 47 1.45 19.13 -23.02
C ALA A 47 2.47 19.38 -21.89
N ILE A 48 2.09 19.09 -20.64
CA ILE A 48 2.98 19.20 -19.47
C ILE A 48 4.09 18.14 -19.54
N ALA A 49 3.74 16.90 -19.87
CA ALA A 49 4.70 15.81 -20.02
C ALA A 49 5.73 16.13 -21.12
N ASP A 50 5.28 16.65 -22.26
CA ASP A 50 6.13 17.05 -23.38
C ASP A 50 7.08 18.20 -22.96
N LEU A 51 6.59 19.19 -22.21
CA LEU A 51 7.40 20.29 -21.68
C LEU A 51 8.48 19.79 -20.71
N GLN A 52 8.14 18.82 -19.86
CA GLN A 52 9.04 18.25 -18.85
C GLN A 52 9.88 17.08 -19.39
N SER A 53 9.78 16.78 -20.69
CA SER A 53 10.47 15.64 -21.33
C SER A 53 10.23 14.31 -20.59
N THR A 54 9.00 14.11 -20.13
CA THR A 54 8.55 12.92 -19.40
C THR A 54 7.31 12.32 -20.06
N ASN A 55 6.61 11.40 -19.39
CA ASN A 55 5.39 10.78 -19.90
C ASN A 55 4.17 11.12 -19.02
N VAL A 56 2.98 10.97 -19.61
CA VAL A 56 1.70 11.27 -18.95
C VAL A 56 1.51 10.46 -17.66
N GLN A 57 2.00 9.22 -17.62
CA GLN A 57 1.92 8.36 -16.44
C GLN A 57 2.74 8.93 -15.27
N ALA A 58 3.94 9.45 -15.52
CA ALA A 58 4.78 10.06 -14.50
C ALA A 58 4.10 11.29 -13.89
N ILE A 59 3.54 12.17 -14.73
CA ILE A 59 2.79 13.35 -14.28
C ILE A 59 1.56 12.93 -13.47
N ALA A 60 0.78 11.97 -13.96
CA ALA A 60 -0.41 11.49 -13.27
C ALA A 60 -0.07 10.89 -11.89
N ASN A 61 0.99 10.09 -11.81
CA ASN A 61 1.46 9.52 -10.56
C ASN A 61 1.91 10.60 -9.58
N GLU A 62 2.62 11.62 -10.04
CA GLU A 62 3.06 12.73 -9.19
C GLU A 62 1.86 13.50 -8.60
N ILE A 63 0.86 13.80 -9.43
CA ILE A 63 -0.38 14.46 -8.97
C ILE A 63 -1.10 13.62 -7.93
N ILE A 64 -1.21 12.29 -8.15
CA ILE A 64 -1.84 11.38 -7.20
C ILE A 64 -1.10 11.41 -5.86
N VAL A 65 0.24 11.33 -5.87
CA VAL A 65 1.04 11.39 -4.64
C VAL A 65 0.83 12.71 -3.90
N GLN A 66 0.88 13.84 -4.60
CA GLN A 66 0.66 15.15 -4.00
C GLN A 66 -0.74 15.28 -3.38
N TYR A 67 -1.76 14.75 -4.05
CA TYR A 67 -3.12 14.72 -3.53
C TYR A 67 -3.23 13.88 -2.26
N LEU A 68 -2.65 12.68 -2.25
CA LEU A 68 -2.68 11.79 -1.09
C LEU A 68 -1.96 12.41 0.11
N VAL A 69 -0.80 13.04 -0.10
CA VAL A 69 -0.10 13.79 0.96
C VAL A 69 -0.98 14.89 1.53
N SER A 70 -1.65 15.66 0.66
CA SER A 70 -2.53 16.75 1.08
C SER A 70 -3.74 16.25 1.88
N VAL A 71 -4.35 15.14 1.45
CA VAL A 71 -5.49 14.53 2.14
C VAL A 71 -5.06 13.93 3.48
N ASN A 72 -3.93 13.24 3.55
CA ASN A 72 -3.41 12.70 4.80
C ASN A 72 -3.07 13.81 5.79
N ALA A 73 -2.47 14.91 5.33
CA ALA A 73 -2.20 16.07 6.19
C ALA A 73 -3.49 16.69 6.77
N GLN A 74 -4.61 16.63 6.05
CA GLN A 74 -5.91 17.08 6.55
C GLN A 74 -6.53 16.08 7.54
N ASN A 75 -6.36 14.78 7.30
CA ASN A 75 -6.96 13.72 8.10
C ASN A 75 -6.18 13.40 9.39
N GLU A 76 -4.86 13.59 9.41
CA GLU A 76 -4.03 13.45 10.62
C GLU A 76 -4.24 14.58 11.63
N SER A 77 -4.98 15.62 11.25
CA SER A 77 -5.06 16.90 11.95
C SER A 77 -6.43 17.23 12.54
N THR A 78 -7.31 16.26 12.78
CA THR A 78 -8.41 16.50 13.74
C THR A 78 -7.93 16.09 15.14
N PRO A 79 -7.36 17.02 15.93
CA PRO A 79 -7.02 16.72 17.30
C PRO A 79 -8.31 16.35 18.04
N ILE A 80 -8.33 15.13 18.60
CA ILE A 80 -9.43 14.69 19.46
C ILE A 80 -9.50 15.68 20.63
N SER A 81 -10.64 16.36 20.78
CA SER A 81 -10.88 17.35 21.83
C SER A 81 -10.82 16.72 23.22
N VAL A 82 -10.59 17.53 24.26
CA VAL A 82 -10.57 17.05 25.65
C VAL A 82 -11.94 16.48 26.02
N ASP A 83 -13.01 17.19 25.66
CA ASP A 83 -14.40 16.77 25.92
C ASP A 83 -14.69 15.37 25.33
N GLN A 84 -14.23 15.09 24.11
CA GLN A 84 -14.39 13.78 23.48
C GLN A 84 -13.60 12.67 24.21
N LYS A 85 -12.46 13.01 24.83
CA LYS A 85 -11.64 12.06 25.59
C LYS A 85 -12.21 11.81 26.98
N GLU A 86 -12.89 12.79 27.57
CA GLU A 86 -13.64 12.62 28.81
C GLU A 86 -14.86 11.70 28.60
N ASP A 87 -15.55 11.84 27.47
CA ASP A 87 -16.66 10.96 27.08
C ASP A 87 -16.19 9.54 26.69
N ASN A 88 -15.00 9.40 26.09
CA ASN A 88 -14.40 8.12 25.76
C ASN A 88 -12.90 8.07 26.10
N PRO A 89 -12.53 7.53 27.27
CA PRO A 89 -11.14 7.50 27.71
C PRO A 89 -10.24 6.56 26.89
N LEU A 90 -10.79 5.69 26.03
CA LEU A 90 -9.96 4.89 25.11
C LEU A 90 -9.29 5.74 24.03
N LEU A 91 -9.81 6.95 23.76
CA LEU A 91 -9.22 7.89 22.80
C LEU A 91 -7.88 8.48 23.28
N TYR A 92 -7.54 8.36 24.57
CA TYR A 92 -6.18 8.66 25.04
C TYR A 92 -5.14 7.68 24.50
N LEU A 93 -5.55 6.45 24.16
CA LEU A 93 -4.66 5.41 23.65
C LEU A 93 -4.37 5.56 22.16
N ASP A 94 -5.25 6.23 21.40
CA ASP A 94 -5.09 6.47 19.97
C ASP A 94 -3.77 7.19 19.63
N GLY A 95 -3.39 8.19 20.46
CA GLY A 95 -2.10 8.88 20.33
C GLY A 95 -0.87 8.05 20.73
N ILE A 96 -1.06 6.98 21.51
CA ILE A 96 0.02 6.08 21.99
C ILE A 96 0.21 4.91 21.03
N CYS A 97 -0.87 4.47 20.37
CA CYS A 97 -0.87 3.36 19.42
C CYS A 97 -0.48 3.73 18.00
N LYS A 98 0.06 4.94 17.75
CA LYS A 98 0.60 5.31 16.43
C LYS A 98 1.53 4.19 15.95
N ARG A 99 1.08 3.44 14.94
CA ARG A 99 1.90 2.42 14.27
C ARG A 99 3.05 3.18 13.63
N GLU A 100 4.26 2.87 14.07
CA GLU A 100 5.47 3.22 13.32
C GLU A 100 5.32 2.59 11.93
N GLU A 101 5.37 3.42 10.89
CA GLU A 101 5.51 2.99 9.49
C GLU A 101 6.85 2.28 9.27
#